data_AF-R5PXR0-F1
#
_entry.id   AF-R5PXR0-F1
#
_cell.length_a   1.000
_cell.length_b   1.000
_cell.length_c   1.000
_cell.angle_alpha   90.00
_cell.angle_beta   90.00
_cell.angle_gamma   90.00
#
_symmetry.space_group_name_H-M   'P 1'
#
loop_
_entity.id
_entity.type
_entity.pdbx_description
1 polymer ?
#
loop_
_entity_poly.entity_id
_entity_poly.type
_entity_poly.pdbx_seq_one_letter_code
_entity_poly.pdbx_strand_id
1 'polypeptide(L)'
;MKKNAFLCLLVCLMSGTSVCAAQTDADAAEQPSQTVQQQAPAAETKAAPASNTKKVKPLPTCLDFTEVYSRAVLGNAEASSEDMEEMISLSAIMMGYVSAMQDIYGGYLVGMSPNDNEWTLLEYVNKLCLEYPHWTFQRAVRSVPPIRKTMDSLRDGEFTRCMAYVEQAKQTICAPVCQAQQPLQ
;
A
#
# COMPACT_ATOMS: atom_id res chain seq x y z
N MET A 1 -18.33 32.32 41.78
CA MET A 1 -18.60 30.90 42.08
C MET A 1 -17.69 30.04 41.20
N LYS A 2 -17.09 29.01 41.78
CA LYS A 2 -15.96 28.21 41.26
C LYS A 2 -16.44 26.96 40.50
N LYS A 3 -15.75 26.67 39.38
CA LYS A 3 -15.18 25.39 38.91
C LYS A 3 -16.04 24.18 38.46
N ASN A 4 -15.64 23.71 37.27
CA ASN A 4 -15.30 22.33 36.84
C ASN A 4 -16.45 21.33 36.60
N ALA A 5 -16.62 20.75 35.40
CA ALA A 5 -15.75 19.78 34.70
C ALA A 5 -15.59 18.47 35.47
N PHE A 6 -16.51 17.52 35.25
CA PHE A 6 -16.40 16.13 35.70
C PHE A 6 -17.35 15.24 34.88
N LEU A 7 -16.84 14.67 33.78
CA LEU A 7 -17.44 13.48 33.17
C LEU A 7 -16.37 12.72 32.37
N CYS A 8 -15.28 12.41 33.07
CA CYS A 8 -14.35 11.33 32.74
C CYS A 8 -14.39 10.35 33.91
N LEU A 9 -15.40 9.47 33.95
CA LEU A 9 -15.41 8.36 34.89
C LEU A 9 -16.46 7.33 34.45
N LEU A 10 -15.99 6.28 33.80
CA LEU A 10 -16.45 4.87 33.84
C LEU A 10 -16.06 4.22 32.50
N VAL A 11 -14.95 3.49 32.47
CA VAL A 11 -14.89 2.02 32.59
C VAL A 11 -13.40 1.64 32.47
N CYS A 12 -12.65 1.90 33.55
CA CYS A 12 -11.42 1.18 33.85
C CYS A 12 -11.79 0.09 34.85
N LEU A 13 -12.13 -1.10 34.37
CA LEU A 13 -12.31 -2.29 35.19
C LEU A 13 -12.10 -3.52 34.29
N MET A 14 -10.85 -3.93 34.10
CA MET A 14 -10.49 -5.34 34.08
C MET A 14 -9.17 -5.49 34.84
N SER A 15 -9.31 -6.21 35.94
CA SER A 15 -8.41 -6.43 37.06
C SER A 15 -7.22 -7.32 36.69
N GLY A 16 -6.05 -7.14 37.32
CA GLY A 16 -5.03 -8.20 37.27
C GLY A 16 -3.61 -7.89 37.76
N THR A 17 -3.46 -7.44 39.00
CA THR A 17 -2.29 -7.61 39.90
C THR A 17 -0.97 -6.84 39.68
N SER A 18 -0.56 -6.19 40.78
CA SER A 18 0.73 -5.59 41.19
C SER A 18 1.98 -6.41 40.79
N VAL A 19 3.17 -5.85 40.63
CA VAL A 19 4.00 -5.16 41.64
C VAL A 19 5.07 -4.30 40.96
N CYS A 20 5.26 -3.06 41.43
CA CYS A 20 6.51 -2.33 41.27
C CYS A 20 7.48 -2.75 42.37
N ALA A 21 8.70 -3.15 42.00
CA ALA A 21 9.86 -3.08 42.89
C ALA A 21 11.09 -2.77 42.04
N ALA A 22 11.63 -1.57 42.23
CA ALA A 22 12.97 -1.19 41.80
C ALA A 22 13.93 -1.42 42.99
N GLN A 23 15.10 -2.02 42.74
CA GLN A 23 16.42 -1.63 43.29
C GLN A 23 17.53 -2.60 42.81
N THR A 24 18.47 -2.04 42.03
CA THR A 24 19.96 -2.02 42.19
C THR A 24 20.63 -3.11 43.04
N ASP A 25 21.80 -3.69 42.75
CA ASP A 25 23.01 -3.32 41.97
C ASP A 25 23.89 -4.58 41.79
N ALA A 26 24.86 -4.49 40.85
CA ALA A 26 26.10 -5.29 40.71
C ALA A 26 25.94 -6.82 40.45
N ASP A 27 26.63 -7.45 39.50
CA ASP A 27 28.09 -7.43 39.34
C ASP A 27 28.51 -7.87 37.93
N ALA A 28 29.73 -7.48 37.57
CA ALA A 28 30.37 -7.71 36.29
C ALA A 28 30.76 -9.18 36.05
N ALA A 29 30.73 -9.63 34.79
CA ALA A 29 31.80 -10.46 34.18
C ALA A 29 31.49 -10.84 32.71
N GLU A 30 32.36 -10.35 31.82
CA GLU A 30 32.95 -11.01 30.63
C GLU A 30 32.06 -11.71 29.56
N GLN A 31 32.05 -11.09 28.37
CA GLN A 31 32.07 -11.80 27.09
C GLN A 31 33.33 -12.67 26.95
N PRO A 32 33.24 -13.76 26.17
CA PRO A 32 34.05 -13.74 24.95
C PRO A 32 33.23 -14.09 23.70
N SER A 33 33.45 -13.28 22.66
CA SER A 33 33.26 -13.69 21.27
C SER A 33 34.23 -14.82 20.93
N GLN A 34 33.78 -15.79 20.11
CA GLN A 34 34.54 -16.70 19.21
C GLN A 34 33.63 -17.92 18.92
N THR A 35 33.52 -18.58 17.76
CA THR A 35 34.12 -18.51 16.43
C THR A 35 33.24 -19.38 15.52
N VAL A 36 33.15 -19.02 14.24
CA VAL A 36 32.62 -19.85 13.15
C VAL A 36 33.29 -21.23 13.15
N GLN A 37 32.52 -22.32 13.28
CA GLN A 37 32.93 -23.62 12.76
C GLN A 37 31.80 -24.31 12.01
N GLN A 38 32.16 -24.63 10.78
CA GLN A 38 31.40 -25.26 9.72
C GLN A 38 31.51 -26.77 9.88
N GLN A 39 30.38 -27.47 9.96
CA GLN A 39 30.33 -28.90 9.69
C GLN A 39 28.94 -29.31 9.19
N ALA A 40 28.90 -29.73 7.93
CA ALA A 40 27.76 -30.35 7.29
C ALA A 40 27.48 -31.74 7.89
N PRO A 41 26.24 -32.23 7.78
CA PRO A 41 26.07 -33.59 7.30
C PRO A 41 25.06 -33.71 6.16
N ALA A 42 25.56 -34.37 5.11
CA ALA A 42 24.97 -35.41 4.30
C ALA A 42 23.52 -35.27 3.79
N ALA A 43 23.44 -35.26 2.46
CA ALA A 43 22.27 -35.37 1.62
C ALA A 43 21.42 -36.62 1.90
N GLU A 44 20.12 -36.40 2.07
CA GLU A 44 19.07 -37.17 1.39
C GLU A 44 18.16 -36.17 0.68
N THR A 45 18.55 -35.77 -0.53
CA THR A 45 17.70 -34.98 -1.42
C THR A 45 16.60 -35.89 -1.95
N LYS A 46 15.49 -35.97 -1.22
CA LYS A 46 14.23 -36.44 -1.79
C LYS A 46 13.81 -35.41 -2.84
N ALA A 47 14.05 -35.73 -4.11
CA ALA A 47 13.68 -34.88 -5.23
C ALA A 47 12.19 -34.51 -5.11
N ALA A 48 11.92 -33.24 -4.79
CA ALA A 48 10.62 -32.67 -5.02
C ALA A 48 10.31 -32.80 -6.51
N PRO A 49 9.13 -33.29 -6.91
CA PRO A 49 8.80 -33.44 -8.32
C PRO A 49 8.91 -32.08 -9.00
N ALA A 50 9.43 -32.13 -10.22
CA ALA A 50 9.74 -31.01 -11.10
C ALA A 50 8.77 -29.85 -10.94
N SER A 51 9.36 -28.66 -10.72
CA SER A 51 8.74 -27.36 -10.90
C SER A 51 7.66 -27.42 -11.97
N ASN A 52 6.39 -27.27 -11.57
CA ASN A 52 5.38 -26.74 -12.46
C ASN A 52 5.89 -25.37 -12.86
N THR A 53 6.59 -25.31 -14.00
CA THR A 53 6.99 -24.06 -14.63
C THR A 53 5.70 -23.41 -15.06
N LYS A 54 5.05 -22.70 -14.13
CA LYS A 54 3.86 -21.90 -14.36
C LYS A 54 4.26 -20.97 -15.51
N LYS A 55 3.82 -21.25 -16.74
CA LYS A 55 4.05 -20.36 -17.88
C LYS A 55 3.42 -19.04 -17.48
N VAL A 56 4.26 -18.09 -17.08
CA VAL A 56 3.82 -16.75 -16.74
C VAL A 56 3.34 -16.14 -18.05
N LYS A 57 2.01 -15.98 -18.18
CA LYS A 57 1.43 -15.27 -19.33
C LYS A 57 2.07 -13.86 -19.37
N PRO A 58 2.49 -13.37 -20.54
CA PRO A 58 2.95 -11.99 -20.64
C PRO A 58 1.89 -11.04 -20.09
N LEU A 59 2.33 -9.90 -19.55
CA LEU A 59 1.41 -8.91 -19.02
C LEU A 59 0.41 -8.50 -20.10
N PRO A 60 -0.90 -8.50 -19.82
CA PRO A 60 -1.90 -8.16 -20.82
C PRO A 60 -1.69 -6.73 -21.31
N THR A 61 -1.80 -6.54 -22.61
CA THR A 61 -1.72 -5.25 -23.28
C THR A 61 -3.10 -4.61 -23.39
N CYS A 62 -3.12 -3.32 -23.75
CA CYS A 62 -4.35 -2.63 -24.07
C CYS A 62 -5.04 -3.21 -25.31
N LEU A 63 -4.28 -3.73 -26.28
CA LEU A 63 -4.84 -4.44 -27.43
C LEU A 63 -5.62 -5.69 -26.98
N ASP A 64 -5.00 -6.55 -26.16
CA ASP A 64 -5.64 -7.75 -25.61
C ASP A 64 -6.94 -7.39 -24.89
N PHE A 65 -6.89 -6.35 -24.04
CA PHE A 65 -8.08 -5.88 -23.34
C PHE A 65 -9.17 -5.38 -24.29
N THR A 66 -8.86 -4.50 -25.24
CA THR A 66 -9.89 -3.91 -26.12
C THR A 66 -10.58 -4.96 -26.98
N GLU A 67 -9.86 -5.98 -27.41
CA GLU A 67 -10.39 -7.07 -28.20
C GLU A 67 -11.40 -7.89 -27.37
N VAL A 68 -11.00 -8.33 -26.18
CA VAL A 68 -11.84 -9.14 -25.29
C VAL A 68 -13.02 -8.30 -24.76
N TYR A 69 -12.80 -7.04 -24.39
CA TYR A 69 -13.85 -6.13 -23.94
C TYR A 69 -14.92 -5.88 -25.02
N SER A 70 -14.50 -5.71 -26.27
CA SER A 70 -15.41 -5.53 -27.42
C SER A 70 -16.34 -6.74 -27.62
N ARG A 71 -15.82 -7.96 -27.44
CA ARG A 71 -16.62 -9.19 -27.54
C ARG A 71 -17.48 -9.42 -26.31
N ALA A 72 -16.86 -9.48 -25.14
CA ALA A 72 -17.48 -9.94 -23.90
C ALA A 72 -18.40 -8.90 -23.24
N VAL A 73 -18.14 -7.60 -23.43
CA VAL A 73 -18.91 -6.51 -22.79
C VAL A 73 -19.78 -5.77 -23.79
N LEU A 74 -19.24 -5.40 -24.95
CA LEU A 74 -19.98 -4.61 -25.94
C LEU A 74 -20.85 -5.48 -26.87
N GLY A 75 -20.63 -6.79 -26.94
CA GLY A 75 -21.42 -7.71 -27.77
C GLY A 75 -21.20 -7.51 -29.27
N ASN A 76 -20.04 -6.97 -29.68
CA ASN A 76 -19.74 -6.72 -31.09
C ASN A 76 -19.45 -8.00 -31.89
N ALA A 77 -19.19 -9.12 -31.20
CA ALA A 77 -19.08 -10.46 -31.77
C ALA A 77 -19.41 -11.52 -30.70
N GLU A 78 -19.57 -12.78 -31.10
CA GLU A 78 -19.79 -13.90 -30.18
C GLU A 78 -18.58 -14.05 -29.24
N ALA A 79 -18.82 -13.93 -27.94
CA ALA A 79 -17.79 -14.09 -26.93
C ALA A 79 -17.60 -15.58 -26.61
N SER A 80 -16.35 -16.05 -26.70
CA SER A 80 -15.99 -17.39 -26.24
C SER A 80 -15.98 -17.47 -24.71
N SER A 81 -16.01 -18.68 -24.15
CA SER A 81 -15.80 -18.87 -22.70
C SER A 81 -14.42 -18.36 -22.24
N GLU A 82 -13.42 -18.46 -23.11
CA GLU A 82 -12.06 -17.98 -22.86
C GLU A 82 -12.02 -16.44 -22.79
N ASP A 83 -12.79 -15.75 -23.64
CA ASP A 83 -12.93 -14.29 -23.56
C ASP A 83 -13.57 -13.86 -22.23
N MET A 84 -14.57 -14.60 -21.76
CA MET A 84 -15.23 -14.30 -20.49
C MET A 84 -14.28 -14.51 -19.31
N GLU A 85 -13.50 -15.59 -19.29
CA GLU A 85 -12.48 -15.84 -18.27
C GLU A 85 -11.39 -14.77 -18.29
N GLU A 86 -10.93 -14.36 -19.47
CA GLU A 86 -9.95 -13.30 -19.61
C GLU A 86 -10.50 -11.96 -19.11
N MET A 87 -11.76 -11.62 -19.43
CA MET A 87 -12.39 -10.41 -18.89
C MET A 87 -12.51 -10.44 -17.37
N ILE A 88 -12.86 -11.58 -16.77
CA ILE A 88 -12.90 -11.73 -15.31
C ILE A 88 -11.50 -11.51 -14.71
N SER A 89 -10.45 -12.03 -15.37
CA SER A 89 -9.07 -11.82 -14.93
C SER A 89 -8.67 -10.35 -15.00
N LEU A 90 -9.00 -9.66 -16.11
CA LEU A 90 -8.68 -8.26 -16.34
C LEU A 90 -9.46 -7.33 -15.40
N SER A 91 -10.75 -7.60 -15.17
CA SER A 91 -11.55 -6.85 -14.20
C SER A 91 -11.03 -7.04 -12.77
N ALA A 92 -10.62 -8.25 -12.39
CA ALA A 92 -10.00 -8.52 -11.09
C ALA A 92 -8.70 -7.73 -10.88
N ILE A 93 -7.87 -7.56 -11.92
CA ILE A 93 -6.69 -6.69 -11.85
C ILE A 93 -7.11 -5.25 -11.57
N MET A 94 -8.09 -4.72 -12.31
CA MET A 94 -8.59 -3.36 -12.11
C MET A 94 -9.14 -3.17 -10.69
N MET A 95 -10.00 -4.09 -10.25
CA MET A 95 -10.62 -4.05 -8.92
C MET A 95 -9.59 -4.22 -7.80
N GLY A 96 -8.50 -4.94 -8.03
CA GLY A 96 -7.37 -4.99 -7.10
C GLY A 96 -6.74 -3.60 -6.87
N TYR A 97 -6.57 -2.78 -7.91
CA TYR A 97 -6.11 -1.39 -7.76
C TYR A 97 -7.13 -0.53 -7.04
N VAL A 98 -8.42 -0.68 -7.38
CA VAL A 98 -9.50 0.08 -6.76
C VAL A 98 -9.56 -0.21 -5.26
N SER A 99 -9.60 -1.49 -4.88
CA SER A 99 -9.64 -1.93 -3.48
C SER A 99 -8.43 -1.40 -2.72
N ALA A 100 -7.21 -1.59 -3.25
CA ALA A 100 -6.00 -1.12 -2.58
C ALA A 100 -6.00 0.40 -2.36
N MET A 101 -6.49 1.18 -3.32
CA MET A 101 -6.58 2.63 -3.19
C MET A 101 -7.65 3.05 -2.19
N GLN A 102 -8.80 2.39 -2.20
CA GLN A 102 -9.87 2.63 -1.23
C GLN A 102 -9.40 2.29 0.19
N ASP A 103 -8.71 1.17 0.39
CA ASP A 103 -8.20 0.76 1.70
C ASP A 103 -7.22 1.79 2.29
N ILE A 104 -6.35 2.37 1.45
CA ILE A 104 -5.37 3.38 1.90
C ILE A 104 -6.04 4.75 2.09
N TYR A 105 -6.95 5.15 1.21
CA TYR A 105 -7.49 6.51 1.19
C TYR A 105 -8.71 6.72 2.10
N GLY A 106 -9.43 5.66 2.47
CA GLY A 106 -10.56 5.72 3.41
C GLY A 106 -11.91 5.30 2.81
N GLY A 107 -11.92 4.26 1.99
CA GLY A 107 -13.13 3.60 1.49
C GLY A 107 -13.72 4.18 0.19
N TYR A 108 -13.07 5.15 -0.46
CA TYR A 108 -13.54 5.72 -1.72
C TYR A 108 -12.38 6.15 -2.64
N LEU A 109 -12.69 6.30 -3.93
CA LEU A 109 -11.77 6.88 -4.91
C LEU A 109 -12.09 8.36 -5.13
N VAL A 110 -11.07 9.21 -5.14
CA VAL A 110 -11.20 10.65 -5.40
C VAL A 110 -11.73 10.90 -6.80
N GLY A 111 -12.84 11.64 -6.89
CA GLY A 111 -13.41 12.03 -8.17
C GLY A 111 -14.30 10.98 -8.84
N MET A 112 -14.67 9.91 -8.13
CA MET A 112 -15.87 9.14 -8.50
C MET A 112 -17.15 9.91 -8.11
N SER A 113 -18.12 9.88 -9.01
CA SER A 113 -19.51 10.28 -8.77
C SER A 113 -20.22 9.23 -7.91
N PRO A 114 -21.28 9.58 -7.17
CA PRO A 114 -22.13 8.62 -6.46
C PRO A 114 -22.76 7.55 -7.36
N ASN A 115 -22.86 7.82 -8.67
CA ASN A 115 -23.41 6.90 -9.65
C ASN A 115 -22.33 6.08 -10.39
N ASP A 116 -21.05 6.40 -10.18
CA ASP A 116 -19.96 5.67 -10.82
C ASP A 116 -19.82 4.28 -10.16
N ASN A 117 -19.59 3.28 -10.99
CA ASN A 117 -19.40 1.90 -10.55
C ASN A 117 -18.26 1.24 -11.35
N GLU A 118 -18.06 -0.07 -11.15
CA GLU A 118 -17.03 -0.84 -11.82
C GLU A 118 -17.08 -0.70 -13.36
N TRP A 119 -18.28 -0.64 -13.95
CA TRP A 119 -18.44 -0.47 -15.39
C TRP A 119 -17.92 0.87 -15.88
N THR A 120 -18.16 1.94 -15.11
CA THR A 120 -17.63 3.27 -15.42
C THR A 120 -16.10 3.27 -15.45
N LEU A 121 -15.47 2.54 -14.52
CA LEU A 121 -14.02 2.41 -14.48
C LEU A 121 -13.49 1.61 -15.68
N LEU A 122 -14.15 0.50 -16.03
CA LEU A 122 -13.81 -0.29 -17.22
C LEU A 122 -13.96 0.52 -18.52
N GLU A 123 -14.98 1.38 -18.63
CA GLU A 123 -15.14 2.29 -19.76
C GLU A 123 -13.98 3.29 -19.87
N TYR A 124 -13.50 3.83 -18.75
CA TYR A 124 -12.30 4.69 -18.77
C TYR A 124 -11.07 3.92 -19.24
N VAL A 125 -10.89 2.68 -18.78
CA VAL A 125 -9.78 1.83 -19.25
C VAL A 125 -9.90 1.58 -20.75
N ASN A 126 -11.11 1.31 -21.25
CA ASN A 126 -11.36 1.15 -22.68
C ASN A 126 -11.02 2.40 -23.49
N LYS A 127 -11.46 3.58 -23.05
CA LYS A 127 -11.11 4.85 -23.71
C LYS A 127 -9.59 5.06 -23.76
N LEU A 128 -8.89 4.83 -22.65
CA LEU A 128 -7.43 4.95 -22.58
C LEU A 128 -6.73 3.91 -23.46
N CYS A 129 -7.20 2.67 -23.49
CA CYS A 129 -6.59 1.62 -24.29
C CYS A 129 -6.83 1.80 -25.79
N LEU A 130 -7.95 2.40 -26.20
CA LEU A 130 -8.18 2.81 -27.59
C LEU A 130 -7.24 3.95 -28.00
N GLU A 131 -6.95 4.89 -27.09
CA GLU A 131 -6.02 6.00 -27.35
C GLU A 131 -4.55 5.53 -27.35
N TYR A 132 -4.20 4.58 -26.48
CA TYR A 132 -2.84 4.08 -26.29
C TYR A 132 -2.76 2.54 -26.37
N PRO A 133 -2.94 1.94 -27.57
CA PRO A 133 -3.03 0.47 -27.72
C PRO A 133 -1.76 -0.28 -27.31
N HIS A 134 -0.60 0.38 -27.40
CA HIS A 134 0.70 -0.19 -27.05
C HIS A 134 1.00 -0.19 -25.53
N TRP A 135 0.11 0.37 -24.70
CA TRP A 135 0.29 0.34 -23.26
C TRP A 135 -0.01 -1.06 -22.69
N THR A 136 0.56 -1.34 -21.53
CA THR A 136 0.10 -2.47 -20.72
C THR A 136 -1.25 -2.11 -20.11
N PHE A 137 -2.11 -3.11 -19.94
CA PHE A 137 -3.41 -2.94 -19.32
C PHE A 137 -3.29 -2.30 -17.92
N GLN A 138 -2.32 -2.75 -17.11
CA GLN A 138 -2.05 -2.18 -15.79
C GLN A 138 -1.69 -0.69 -15.83
N ARG A 139 -0.94 -0.24 -16.85
CA ARG A 139 -0.62 1.18 -17.01
C ARG A 139 -1.88 1.99 -17.32
N ALA A 140 -2.76 1.47 -18.16
CA ALA A 140 -4.05 2.10 -18.44
C ALA A 140 -4.92 2.19 -17.19
N VAL A 141 -5.04 1.10 -16.41
CA VAL A 141 -5.74 1.08 -15.12
C VAL A 141 -5.24 2.16 -14.17
N ARG A 142 -3.92 2.27 -13.96
CA ARG A 142 -3.35 3.32 -13.09
C ARG A 142 -3.59 4.74 -13.60
N SER A 143 -3.90 4.89 -14.89
CA SER A 143 -4.17 6.17 -15.54
C SER A 143 -5.65 6.56 -15.52
N VAL A 144 -6.54 5.66 -15.07
CA VAL A 144 -7.97 5.94 -14.90
C VAL A 144 -8.15 7.13 -13.95
N PRO A 145 -8.98 8.15 -14.29
CA PRO A 145 -8.95 9.42 -13.58
C PRO A 145 -9.22 9.32 -12.07
N PRO A 146 -10.23 8.54 -11.60
CA PRO A 146 -10.41 8.34 -10.16
C PRO A 146 -9.21 7.70 -9.45
N ILE A 147 -8.56 6.71 -10.08
CA ILE A 147 -7.36 6.06 -9.53
C ILE A 147 -6.20 7.05 -9.45
N ARG A 148 -5.91 7.74 -10.56
CA ARG A 148 -4.83 8.72 -10.64
C ARG A 148 -5.00 9.87 -9.63
N LYS A 149 -6.22 10.43 -9.54
CA LYS A 149 -6.52 11.50 -8.57
C LYS A 149 -6.34 11.04 -7.12
N THR A 150 -6.70 9.79 -6.83
CA THR A 150 -6.49 9.22 -5.49
C THR A 150 -5.00 9.07 -5.19
N MET A 151 -4.20 8.58 -6.14
CA MET A 151 -2.74 8.51 -6.01
C MET A 151 -2.10 9.89 -5.81
N ASP A 152 -2.53 10.89 -6.59
CA ASP A 152 -2.04 12.26 -6.44
C ASP A 152 -2.41 12.83 -5.07
N SER A 153 -3.64 12.62 -4.61
CA SER A 153 -4.07 13.09 -3.27
C SER A 153 -3.32 12.42 -2.13
N LEU A 154 -3.00 11.13 -2.25
CA LEU A 154 -2.17 10.41 -1.28
C LEU A 154 -0.75 11.00 -1.23
N ARG A 155 -0.15 11.22 -2.40
CA ARG A 155 1.18 11.85 -2.50
C ARG A 155 1.19 13.23 -1.87
N ASP A 156 0.18 14.05 -2.16
CA ASP A 156 0.11 15.42 -1.68
C ASP A 156 -0.11 15.47 -0.15
N GLY A 157 -0.88 14.51 0.40
CA GLY A 157 -1.04 14.31 1.84
C GLY A 157 0.27 13.94 2.53
N GLU A 158 1.03 13.00 1.96
CA GLU A 158 2.35 12.62 2.48
C GLU A 158 3.38 13.74 2.37
N PHE A 159 3.37 14.48 1.25
CA PHE A 159 4.24 15.65 1.10
C PHE A 159 3.92 16.73 2.15
N THR A 160 2.64 16.97 2.41
CA THR A 160 2.19 17.93 3.44
C THR A 160 2.64 17.49 4.84
N ARG A 161 2.48 16.21 5.18
CA ARG A 161 2.96 15.64 6.45
C ARG A 161 4.47 15.79 6.61
N CYS A 162 5.21 15.51 5.54
CA CYS A 162 6.66 15.66 5.52
C CYS A 162 7.08 17.11 5.75
N MET A 163 6.47 18.06 5.03
CA MET A 163 6.77 19.49 5.20
C MET A 163 6.44 19.98 6.61
N ALA A 164 5.29 19.60 7.18
CA ALA A 164 4.92 19.95 8.54
C ALA A 164 5.94 19.44 9.58
N TYR A 165 6.40 18.19 9.41
CA TYR A 165 7.45 17.63 10.26
C TYR A 165 8.77 18.41 10.14
N VAL A 166 9.20 18.74 8.92
CA VAL A 166 10.40 19.55 8.69
C VAL A 166 10.28 20.90 9.37
N GLU A 167 9.17 21.63 9.18
CA GLU A 167 8.96 22.93 9.83
C GLU A 167 9.00 22.85 11.36
N GLN A 168 8.40 21.81 11.95
CA GLN A 168 8.46 21.59 13.40
C GLN A 168 9.89 21.27 13.88
N ALA A 169 10.62 20.46 13.12
CA ALA A 169 11.98 20.05 13.45
C ALA A 169 13.03 21.14 13.16
N LYS A 170 12.73 22.18 12.36
CA LYS A 170 13.67 23.27 12.07
C LYS A 170 14.20 23.91 13.34
N GLN A 171 13.36 24.14 14.35
CA GLN A 171 13.77 24.76 15.60
C GLN A 171 14.75 23.87 16.38
N THR A 172 14.52 22.55 16.44
CA THR A 172 15.41 21.62 17.15
C THR A 172 16.71 21.37 16.40
N ILE A 173 16.69 21.36 15.06
CA ILE A 173 17.88 21.18 14.22
C ILE A 173 18.75 22.45 14.19
N CYS A 174 18.14 23.65 14.15
CA CYS A 174 18.87 24.91 14.03
C CYS A 174 19.22 25.58 15.38
N ALA A 175 18.58 25.18 16.48
CA ALA A 175 18.90 25.66 17.84
C ALA A 175 20.40 25.65 18.20
N PRO A 176 21.19 24.60 17.94
CA PRO A 176 22.61 24.58 18.28
C PRO A 176 23.46 25.59 17.49
N VAL A 177 23.03 26.00 16.28
CA VAL A 177 23.72 27.03 15.49
C VAL A 177 23.32 28.44 15.95
N CYS A 178 22.05 28.66 16.28
CA CYS A 178 21.56 29.94 16.76
C CYS A 178 22.05 30.30 18.17
N GLN A 179 22.25 29.31 19.05
CA GLN A 179 22.83 29.54 20.39
C GLN A 179 24.34 29.83 20.34
N ALA A 180 25.06 29.32 19.34
CA ALA A 180 26.48 29.62 19.15
C ALA A 180 26.73 31.04 18.59
N GLN A 181 25.70 31.70 18.03
CA GLN A 181 25.77 33.08 17.51
C GLN A 181 25.29 34.16 18.49
N GLN A 182 24.83 33.80 19.70
CA GLN A 182 24.61 34.81 20.73
C GLN A 182 25.97 35.36 21.18
N PRO A 183 26.20 36.69 21.10
CA PRO A 183 27.44 37.26 21.58
C PRO A 183 27.56 36.99 23.09
N LEU A 184 28.70 36.42 23.49
CA LEU A 184 29.15 36.38 24.88
C LEU A 184 29.02 37.79 25.46
N GLN A 185 28.10 37.97 26.40
CA GLN A 185 28.03 39.17 27.24
C GLN A 185 29.15 39.16 28.28
#